data_AF-A0A8D8TAR5-F1
#
_entry.id   AF-A0A8D8TAR5-F1
#
_cell.length_a   1.000
_cell.length_b   1.000
_cell.length_c   1.000
_cell.angle_alpha   90.00
_cell.angle_beta   90.00
_cell.angle_gamma   90.00
#
_symmetry.space_group_name_H-M   'P 1'
#
loop_
_entity.id
_entity.type
_entity.pdbx_description
1 polymer ?
#
loop_
_entity_poly.entity_id
_entity_poly.type
_entity_poly.pdbx_seq_one_letter_code
_entity_poly.pdbx_strand_id
1 'polypeptide(L)'
;MAGANEDENTPQNGSEVVATEGNATAEGEAAAGAAAAAQQARPPSTAESFFAVTKSLIVRGLVIYFISSFFRKPAPTPDVGPGGAPMPPKFPALNLFENGTNVEMYVFLSEDDRHPDFNNPHSLVWKHDSLVYGDWTGGPYGDGTFRLSTKLAARLLHQTDQSVW
;
A
#
# COMPACT_ATOMS: atom_id res chain seq x y z
N MET A 1 -39.58 20.43 -46.79
CA MET A 1 -39.99 19.06 -46.38
C MET A 1 -39.26 18.79 -45.08
N ALA A 2 -39.90 19.08 -43.93
CA ALA A 2 -40.66 18.12 -43.11
C ALA A 2 -39.70 17.06 -42.52
N GLY A 3 -39.40 16.96 -41.23
CA GLY A 3 -40.06 17.46 -40.01
C GLY A 3 -40.37 16.27 -39.10
N ALA A 4 -40.02 16.39 -37.81
CA ALA A 4 -40.62 15.67 -36.66
C ALA A 4 -40.26 14.17 -36.51
N ASN A 5 -40.05 13.53 -35.34
CA ASN A 5 -40.28 13.84 -33.93
C ASN A 5 -39.34 13.02 -33.03
N GLU A 6 -39.07 13.58 -31.86
CA GLU A 6 -38.61 12.94 -30.64
C GLU A 6 -39.70 12.00 -30.09
N ASP A 7 -39.33 10.86 -29.49
CA ASP A 7 -40.15 10.22 -28.45
C ASP A 7 -39.26 9.48 -27.44
N GLU A 8 -39.42 9.94 -26.21
CA GLU A 8 -38.94 9.49 -24.93
C GLU A 8 -39.53 8.11 -24.56
N ASN A 9 -38.71 7.17 -24.04
CA ASN A 9 -39.25 6.16 -23.14
C ASN A 9 -38.21 5.65 -22.13
N THR A 10 -38.36 6.16 -20.91
CA THR A 10 -37.79 5.61 -19.68
C THR A 10 -38.85 4.72 -19.01
N PRO A 11 -38.45 3.61 -18.38
CA PRO A 11 -38.99 3.27 -17.07
C PRO A 11 -37.84 3.06 -16.07
N GLN A 12 -37.64 3.93 -15.08
CA GLN A 12 -38.26 3.93 -13.75
C GLN A 12 -38.38 2.55 -13.08
N ASN A 13 -37.48 2.35 -12.10
CA ASN A 13 -37.72 1.90 -10.72
C ASN A 13 -38.47 0.57 -10.46
N GLY A 14 -37.85 -0.32 -9.66
CA GLY A 14 -38.57 -1.42 -9.02
C GLY A 14 -37.66 -2.54 -8.53
N SER A 15 -37.10 -2.38 -7.32
CA SER A 15 -36.63 -3.50 -6.52
C SER A 15 -37.84 -4.36 -6.10
N GLU A 16 -37.91 -5.61 -6.56
CA GLU A 16 -38.82 -6.58 -5.95
C GLU A 16 -38.11 -7.91 -5.68
N VAL A 17 -38.19 -8.25 -4.40
CA VAL A 17 -37.71 -9.45 -3.72
C VAL A 17 -38.56 -10.65 -4.11
N VAL A 18 -37.93 -11.76 -4.49
CA VAL A 18 -38.58 -13.08 -4.46
C VAL A 18 -37.71 -14.03 -3.64
N ALA A 19 -38.08 -14.17 -2.37
CA ALA A 19 -37.63 -15.25 -1.51
C ALA A 19 -38.26 -16.56 -2.01
N THR A 20 -37.45 -17.59 -2.22
CA THR A 20 -37.94 -18.95 -2.43
C THR A 20 -37.64 -19.74 -1.15
N GLU A 21 -38.70 -20.04 -0.40
CA GLU A 21 -38.68 -20.98 0.73
C GLU A 21 -38.59 -22.41 0.21
N GLY A 22 -37.71 -23.21 0.81
CA GLY A 22 -37.56 -24.64 0.56
C GLY A 22 -37.05 -25.33 1.81
N ASN A 23 -37.99 -25.78 2.63
CA ASN A 23 -37.79 -26.56 3.86
C ASN A 23 -37.50 -28.04 3.52
N ALA A 24 -36.42 -28.60 4.06
CA ALA A 24 -36.24 -30.04 4.19
C ALA A 24 -35.48 -30.36 5.49
N THR A 25 -36.23 -30.95 6.42
CA THR A 25 -35.86 -31.39 7.76
C THR A 25 -35.19 -32.76 7.73
N ALA A 26 -34.17 -32.99 8.56
CA ALA A 26 -33.81 -34.31 9.06
C ALA A 26 -33.28 -34.17 10.50
N GLU A 27 -33.95 -34.84 11.43
CA GLU A 27 -33.81 -34.75 12.88
C GLU A 27 -32.88 -35.83 13.46
N GLY A 28 -32.40 -35.57 14.68
CA GLY A 28 -32.02 -36.57 15.69
C GLY A 28 -30.78 -36.17 16.48
N GLU A 29 -30.71 -36.16 17.82
CA GLU A 29 -31.67 -36.39 18.89
C GLU A 29 -30.91 -36.08 20.21
N ALA A 30 -31.49 -35.30 21.13
CA ALA A 30 -31.15 -35.37 22.56
C ALA A 30 -32.25 -34.67 23.38
N ALA A 31 -33.11 -35.50 23.95
CA ALA A 31 -34.25 -35.12 24.76
C ALA A 31 -33.87 -34.61 26.16
N ALA A 32 -34.59 -33.59 26.65
CA ALA A 32 -34.97 -33.46 28.06
C ALA A 32 -36.14 -32.47 28.24
N GLY A 33 -37.36 -33.03 28.28
CA GLY A 33 -38.49 -32.59 29.11
C GLY A 33 -38.87 -31.11 29.15
N ALA A 34 -39.75 -30.69 28.24
CA ALA A 34 -40.62 -29.54 28.46
C ALA A 34 -41.80 -29.95 29.36
N ALA A 35 -41.72 -29.59 30.65
CA ALA A 35 -42.90 -29.48 31.50
C ALA A 35 -43.38 -28.03 31.47
N ALA A 36 -44.67 -27.87 31.17
CA ALA A 36 -45.40 -26.64 31.01
C ALA A 36 -45.15 -25.59 32.11
N ALA A 37 -44.87 -24.35 31.70
CA ALA A 37 -45.28 -23.15 32.42
C ALA A 37 -45.46 -22.01 31.43
N ALA A 38 -46.72 -21.66 31.16
CA ALA A 38 -47.08 -20.42 30.50
C ALA A 38 -46.55 -19.24 31.33
N GLN A 39 -45.62 -18.47 30.79
CA GLN A 39 -45.17 -17.25 31.44
C GLN A 39 -45.36 -16.07 30.47
N GLN A 40 -46.49 -15.40 30.68
CA GLN A 40 -46.82 -14.02 30.31
C GLN A 40 -45.66 -13.19 29.75
N ALA A 41 -45.84 -12.68 28.53
CA ALA A 41 -45.13 -11.50 28.05
C ALA A 41 -45.41 -10.32 29.00
N ARG A 42 -44.52 -10.10 29.97
CA ARG A 42 -44.54 -8.93 30.84
C ARG A 42 -43.87 -7.78 30.07
N PRO A 43 -44.49 -6.60 29.94
CA PRO A 43 -43.82 -5.46 29.33
C PRO A 43 -42.54 -5.20 30.13
N PRO A 44 -41.38 -5.02 29.46
CA PRO A 44 -40.14 -4.76 30.17
C PRO A 44 -40.36 -3.54 31.04
N SER A 45 -40.00 -3.64 32.32
CA SER A 45 -40.07 -2.50 33.22
C SER A 45 -39.27 -1.36 32.57
N THR A 46 -39.83 -0.15 32.55
CA THR A 46 -39.16 1.01 31.95
C THR A 46 -37.75 1.16 32.53
N ALA A 47 -37.57 0.84 33.81
CA ALA A 47 -36.28 0.80 34.50
C ALA A 47 -35.25 -0.17 33.87
N GLU A 48 -35.64 -1.38 33.45
CA GLU A 48 -34.73 -2.30 32.74
C GLU A 48 -34.38 -1.81 31.34
N SER A 49 -35.34 -1.20 30.63
CA SER A 49 -35.09 -0.62 29.31
C SER A 49 -34.15 0.58 29.38
N PHE A 50 -34.31 1.46 30.37
CA PHE A 50 -33.39 2.59 30.60
C PHE A 50 -31.99 2.11 31.01
N PHE A 51 -31.88 1.06 31.82
CA PHE A 51 -30.60 0.48 32.20
C PHE A 51 -29.90 -0.17 31.00
N ALA A 52 -30.63 -0.90 30.16
CA ALA A 52 -30.11 -1.49 28.93
C ALA A 52 -29.65 -0.42 27.92
N VAL A 53 -30.45 0.63 27.71
CA VAL A 53 -30.09 1.76 26.84
C VAL A 53 -28.86 2.50 27.36
N THR A 54 -28.83 2.81 28.66
CA THR A 54 -27.69 3.50 29.30
C THR A 54 -26.41 2.67 29.20
N LYS A 55 -26.49 1.36 29.44
CA LYS A 55 -25.35 0.45 29.27
C LYS A 55 -24.83 0.45 27.83
N SER A 56 -25.73 0.44 26.84
CA SER A 56 -25.34 0.49 25.42
C SER A 56 -24.63 1.81 25.05
N LEU A 57 -25.06 2.94 25.63
CA LEU A 57 -24.45 4.25 25.41
C LEU A 57 -23.05 4.36 26.04
N ILE A 58 -22.87 3.82 27.24
CA ILE A 58 -21.55 3.80 27.91
C ILE A 58 -20.55 2.95 27.11
N VAL A 59 -20.96 1.74 26.69
CA VAL A 59 -20.09 0.86 25.89
C VAL A 59 -19.73 1.52 24.56
N ARG A 60 -20.70 2.14 23.87
CA ARG A 60 -20.44 2.86 22.63
C ARG A 60 -19.49 4.05 22.83
N GLY A 61 -19.65 4.80 23.93
CA GLY A 61 -18.74 5.89 24.30
C GLY A 61 -17.32 5.42 24.56
N LEU A 62 -17.15 4.30 25.27
CA LEU A 62 -15.85 3.68 25.52
C LEU A 62 -15.18 3.21 24.22
N VAL A 63 -15.92 2.55 23.33
CA VAL A 63 -15.39 2.11 22.03
C VAL A 63 -14.95 3.29 21.17
N ILE A 64 -15.76 4.35 21.06
CA ILE A 64 -15.41 5.56 20.31
C ILE A 64 -14.18 6.24 20.92
N TYR A 65 -14.09 6.32 22.25
CA TYR A 65 -12.91 6.86 22.95
C TYR A 65 -11.65 6.04 22.65
N PHE A 66 -11.75 4.71 22.68
CA PHE A 66 -10.63 3.81 22.42
C PHE A 66 -10.12 3.97 20.98
N ILE A 67 -11.02 3.98 19.99
CA ILE A 67 -10.68 4.20 18.57
C ILE A 67 -10.09 5.60 18.38
N SER A 68 -10.73 6.64 18.94
CA SER A 68 -10.25 8.03 18.84
C SER A 68 -8.88 8.22 19.50
N SER A 69 -8.56 7.45 20.53
CA SER A 69 -7.25 7.48 21.20
C SER A 69 -6.12 6.98 20.28
N PHE A 70 -6.39 6.03 19.38
CA PHE A 70 -5.40 5.60 18.38
C PHE A 70 -5.20 6.64 17.27
N PHE A 71 -6.21 7.47 16.97
CA PHE A 71 -6.11 8.54 15.97
C PHE A 71 -5.67 9.89 16.52
N ARG A 72 -5.55 10.05 17.85
CA ARG A 72 -4.91 11.21 18.49
C ARG A 72 -3.40 11.14 18.23
N LYS A 73 -2.98 11.65 17.09
CA LYS A 73 -1.57 11.97 16.82
C LYS A 73 -1.09 12.92 17.92
N PRO A 74 0.03 12.64 18.60
CA PRO A 74 0.64 13.62 19.49
C PRO A 74 0.88 14.91 18.71
N ALA A 75 0.60 16.06 19.32
CA ALA A 75 0.89 17.35 18.73
C ALA A 75 2.37 17.36 18.29
N PRO A 76 2.71 17.93 17.12
CA PRO A 76 4.10 18.01 16.69
C PRO A 76 4.88 18.73 17.78
N THR A 77 5.74 18.00 18.49
CA THR A 77 6.70 18.60 19.40
C THR A 77 7.56 19.53 18.55
N PRO A 78 7.64 20.84 18.86
CA PRO A 78 8.58 21.70 18.16
C PRO A 78 9.97 21.11 18.35
N ASP A 79 10.65 20.77 17.26
CA ASP A 79 12.05 20.38 17.27
C ASP A 79 12.85 21.57 17.81
N VAL A 80 13.21 21.52 19.09
CA VAL A 80 14.03 22.54 19.74
C VAL A 80 15.48 22.14 19.56
N GLY A 81 16.27 22.97 18.86
CA GLY A 81 17.70 22.75 18.70
C GLY A 81 18.46 22.95 20.02
N PRO A 82 19.76 22.60 20.07
CA PRO A 82 20.61 22.90 21.22
C PRO A 82 20.52 24.39 21.55
N GLY A 83 20.10 24.73 22.78
CA GLY A 83 19.95 26.12 23.22
C GLY A 83 18.55 26.74 23.04
N GLY A 84 17.51 25.97 22.72
CA GLY A 84 16.13 26.47 22.69
C GLY A 84 15.75 27.21 21.40
N ALA A 85 16.63 27.23 20.41
CA ALA A 85 16.36 27.85 19.12
C ALA A 85 15.39 26.98 18.28
N PRO A 86 14.44 27.59 17.55
CA PRO A 86 13.62 26.87 16.59
C PRO A 86 14.51 26.20 15.55
N MET A 87 14.43 24.88 15.42
CA MET A 87 15.16 24.16 14.37
C MET A 87 14.55 24.52 13.00
N PRO A 88 15.36 24.76 11.96
CA PRO A 88 14.84 24.98 10.62
C PRO A 88 13.95 23.81 10.20
N PRO A 89 12.89 24.06 9.40
CA PRO A 89 12.00 22.99 8.94
C PRO A 89 12.82 21.92 8.22
N LYS A 90 12.72 20.68 8.71
CA LYS A 90 13.32 19.53 8.05
C LYS A 90 12.57 19.30 6.75
N PHE A 91 13.25 19.45 5.61
CA PHE A 91 12.68 19.06 4.34
C PHE A 91 12.66 17.53 4.25
N PRO A 92 11.54 16.92 3.84
CA PRO A 92 11.53 15.49 3.55
C PRO A 92 12.52 15.21 2.42
N ALA A 93 13.08 14.01 2.40
CA ALA A 93 13.83 13.54 1.24
C ALA A 93 12.88 13.53 0.03
N LEU A 94 13.27 14.22 -1.04
CA LEU A 94 12.55 14.26 -2.30
C LEU A 94 13.30 13.38 -3.30
N ASN A 95 12.57 12.67 -4.15
CA ASN A 95 13.18 12.00 -5.29
C ASN A 95 13.76 13.03 -6.24
N LEU A 96 14.94 12.74 -6.79
CA LEU A 96 15.60 13.62 -7.75
C LEU A 96 14.89 13.63 -9.11
N PHE A 97 14.19 12.53 -9.45
CA PHE A 97 13.46 12.35 -10.70
C PHE A 97 11.99 12.01 -10.43
N GLU A 98 11.12 12.43 -11.34
CA GLU A 98 9.70 12.08 -11.31
C GLU A 98 9.48 10.69 -11.91
N ASN A 99 8.47 9.96 -11.44
CA ASN A 99 8.08 8.68 -12.05
C ASN A 99 7.70 8.91 -13.53
N GLY A 100 8.22 8.06 -14.42
CA GLY A 100 8.07 8.23 -15.87
C GLY A 100 9.22 8.98 -16.55
N THR A 101 10.20 9.50 -15.79
CA THR A 101 11.37 10.16 -16.36
C THR A 101 12.19 9.16 -17.18
N ASN A 102 12.48 9.50 -18.45
CA ASN A 102 13.39 8.72 -19.27
C ASN A 102 14.82 8.97 -18.82
N VAL A 103 15.52 7.89 -18.49
CA VAL A 103 16.93 7.89 -18.07
C VAL A 103 17.71 6.90 -18.93
N GLU A 104 19.02 7.11 -18.98
CA GLU A 104 19.96 6.23 -19.67
C GLU A 104 21.03 5.81 -18.69
N MET A 105 21.49 4.56 -18.79
CA MET A 105 22.52 4.01 -17.93
C MET A 105 23.78 3.71 -18.73
N TYR A 106 24.91 4.19 -18.22
CA TYR A 106 26.23 3.95 -18.76
C TYR A 106 27.10 3.33 -17.67
N VAL A 107 27.69 2.17 -17.95
CA VAL A 107 28.61 1.48 -17.04
C VAL A 107 29.98 1.46 -17.67
N PHE A 108 30.92 2.13 -17.02
CA PHE A 108 32.31 2.20 -17.44
C PHE A 108 33.19 1.33 -16.53
N LEU A 109 34.25 0.78 -17.09
CA LEU A 109 35.30 0.08 -16.38
C LEU A 109 36.63 0.79 -16.61
N SER A 110 37.26 1.21 -15.51
CA SER A 110 38.55 1.89 -15.50
C SER A 110 39.54 1.13 -14.62
N GLU A 111 40.82 1.14 -15.00
CA GLU A 111 41.92 0.69 -14.12
C GLU A 111 42.35 1.79 -13.13
N ASP A 112 42.07 3.07 -13.43
CA ASP A 112 42.30 4.20 -12.54
C ASP A 112 41.08 4.42 -11.63
N ASP A 113 41.30 4.29 -10.32
CA ASP A 113 40.30 4.45 -9.25
C ASP A 113 39.95 5.92 -8.97
N ARG A 114 40.87 6.85 -9.24
CA ARG A 114 40.71 8.28 -8.87
C ARG A 114 40.26 9.13 -10.03
N HIS A 115 40.65 8.78 -11.25
CA HIS A 115 40.33 9.55 -12.46
C HIS A 115 39.88 8.64 -13.61
N PRO A 116 38.68 8.04 -13.52
CA PRO A 116 38.13 7.29 -14.63
C PRO A 116 37.92 8.19 -15.86
N ASP A 117 38.37 7.74 -17.02
CA ASP A 117 38.14 8.42 -18.29
C ASP A 117 36.79 8.00 -18.90
N PHE A 118 35.80 8.88 -18.76
CA PHE A 118 34.45 8.70 -19.32
C PHE A 118 34.34 9.03 -20.80
N ASN A 119 35.35 9.66 -21.40
CA ASN A 119 35.37 9.97 -22.83
C ASN A 119 35.94 8.83 -23.66
N ASN A 120 36.58 7.84 -23.01
CA ASN A 120 37.11 6.67 -23.68
C ASN A 120 35.98 5.67 -24.03
N PRO A 121 35.66 5.44 -25.32
CA PRO A 121 34.61 4.50 -25.69
C PRO A 121 34.98 3.05 -25.36
N HIS A 122 36.27 2.72 -25.19
CA HIS A 122 36.71 1.38 -24.83
C HIS A 122 36.51 1.04 -23.35
N SER A 123 36.33 2.04 -22.48
CA SER A 123 35.98 1.81 -21.07
C SER A 123 34.48 1.59 -20.88
N LEU A 124 33.63 1.93 -21.86
CA LEU A 124 32.18 1.70 -21.79
C LEU A 124 31.86 0.21 -21.98
N VAL A 125 31.41 -0.43 -20.91
CA VAL A 125 31.07 -1.86 -20.89
C VAL A 125 29.59 -2.10 -21.16
N TRP A 126 28.73 -1.20 -20.69
CA TRP A 126 27.30 -1.30 -20.88
C TRP A 126 26.67 0.06 -21.13
N LYS A 127 25.82 0.11 -22.14
CA LYS A 127 24.88 1.20 -22.36
C LYS A 127 23.47 0.62 -22.38
N HIS A 128 22.58 1.19 -21.59
CA HIS A 128 21.17 0.85 -21.60
C HIS A 128 20.34 2.12 -21.78
N ASP A 129 19.68 2.19 -22.94
CA ASP A 129 18.83 3.32 -23.30
C ASP A 129 17.39 3.10 -22.85
N SER A 130 16.62 4.19 -22.82
CA SER A 130 15.16 4.14 -22.62
C SER A 130 14.71 3.47 -21.32
N LEU A 131 15.46 3.63 -20.23
CA LEU A 131 15.01 3.24 -18.91
C LEU A 131 13.98 4.26 -18.42
N VAL A 132 12.87 3.80 -17.86
CA VAL A 132 11.85 4.68 -17.29
C VAL A 132 11.97 4.62 -15.77
N TYR A 133 12.27 5.75 -15.15
CA TYR A 133 12.38 5.84 -13.70
C TYR A 133 11.03 5.51 -13.05
N GLY A 134 11.02 4.50 -12.17
CA GLY A 134 9.82 4.01 -11.50
C GLY A 134 9.05 2.90 -12.24
N ASP A 135 9.56 2.41 -13.37
CA ASP A 135 9.03 1.23 -14.05
C ASP A 135 9.56 -0.07 -13.40
N TRP A 136 8.63 -0.87 -12.86
CA TRP A 136 8.89 -2.18 -12.25
C TRP A 136 8.56 -3.35 -13.17
N THR A 137 8.07 -3.05 -14.37
CA THR A 137 7.59 -4.03 -15.36
C THR A 137 8.49 -4.12 -16.59
N GLY A 138 9.61 -3.39 -16.58
CA GLY A 138 10.64 -3.50 -17.60
C GLY A 138 11.37 -4.84 -17.56
N GLY A 139 12.41 -4.95 -18.38
CA GLY A 139 13.26 -6.14 -18.46
C GLY A 139 12.63 -7.29 -19.26
N PRO A 140 13.43 -8.32 -19.64
CA PRO A 140 12.96 -9.43 -20.47
C PRO A 140 11.86 -10.28 -19.83
N TYR A 141 11.74 -10.25 -18.50
CA TYR A 141 10.79 -11.05 -17.73
C TYR A 141 9.69 -10.22 -17.07
N GLY A 142 9.66 -8.92 -17.31
CA GLY A 142 8.66 -8.02 -16.72
C GLY A 142 8.85 -7.78 -15.21
N ASP A 143 10.07 -7.99 -14.70
CA ASP A 143 10.43 -7.88 -13.28
C ASP A 143 11.31 -6.64 -12.98
N GLY A 144 11.45 -5.74 -13.95
CA GLY A 144 12.29 -4.54 -13.83
C GLY A 144 13.79 -4.83 -13.84
N THR A 145 14.21 -6.09 -14.11
CA THR A 145 15.61 -6.48 -14.02
C THR A 145 16.27 -6.58 -15.39
N PHE A 146 17.43 -5.93 -15.52
CA PHE A 146 18.30 -6.01 -16.70
C PHE A 146 19.66 -6.60 -16.29
N ARG A 147 20.22 -7.49 -17.11
CA ARG A 147 21.47 -8.20 -16.81
C ARG A 147 22.42 -8.15 -17.98
N LEU A 148 23.68 -7.82 -17.70
CA LEU A 148 24.79 -7.97 -18.63
C LEU A 148 25.84 -8.90 -18.02
N SER A 149 26.34 -9.84 -18.81
CA SER A 149 27.51 -10.66 -18.45
C SER A 149 28.56 -10.51 -19.56
N THR A 150 29.75 -10.05 -19.19
CA THR A 150 30.87 -9.88 -20.11
C THR A 150 32.14 -10.48 -19.53
N LYS A 151 33.10 -10.80 -20.39
CA LYS A 151 34.43 -11.27 -20.00
C LYS A 151 35.45 -10.18 -20.30
N LEU A 152 36.30 -9.91 -19.33
CA LEU A 152 37.29 -8.85 -19.40
C LEU A 152 38.68 -9.50 -19.39
N ALA A 153 39.56 -9.04 -20.28
CA ALA A 153 40.95 -9.42 -20.24
C ALA A 153 41.65 -8.54 -19.20
N ALA A 154 42.04 -9.13 -18.07
CA ALA A 154 42.87 -8.41 -17.10
C ALA A 154 44.29 -8.29 -17.64
N ARG A 155 44.82 -7.06 -17.70
CA ARG A 155 46.25 -6.85 -17.93
C ARG A 155 46.98 -7.15 -16.63
N LEU A 156 47.63 -8.31 -16.54
CA LEU A 156 48.58 -8.59 -15.47
C LEU A 156 49.78 -7.66 -15.66
N LEU A 157 49.88 -6.59 -14.87
CA LEU A 157 51.16 -5.90 -14.69
C LEU A 157 52.09 -6.83 -13.93
N HIS A 158 52.77 -7.67 -14.70
CA HIS A 158 53.91 -8.46 -14.29
C HIS A 158 55.15 -7.56 -14.30
N GLN A 159 55.46 -6.95 -13.15
CA GLN A 159 56.83 -6.66 -12.78
C GLN A 159 56.92 -6.49 -11.26
N THR A 160 56.95 -7.62 -10.54
CA THR A 160 57.66 -7.65 -9.27
C THR A 160 59.11 -7.32 -9.58
N ASP A 161 59.56 -6.17 -9.07
CA ASP A 161 60.96 -5.79 -9.00
C ASP A 161 61.71 -6.86 -8.21
N GLN A 162 62.18 -7.88 -8.91
CA GLN A 162 63.20 -8.80 -8.43
C GLN A 162 64.54 -8.17 -8.77
N SER A 163 65.36 -7.99 -7.73
CA SER A 163 66.78 -7.61 -7.72
C SER A 163 67.09 -6.12 -7.59
N VAL A 164 67.46 -5.71 -6.37
CA VAL A 164 68.88 -5.43 -6.06
C VAL A 164 69.15 -5.89 -4.62
N TRP A 165 70.28 -6.58 -4.44
CA TRP A 165 70.86 -6.99 -3.17
C TRP A 165 71.25 -5.80 -2.29
#